data_AF-A0A2M7FDZ5-F1
#
_entry.id   AF-A0A2M7FDZ5-F1
#
_cell.length_a   1.000
_cell.length_b   1.000
_cell.length_c   1.000
_cell.angle_alpha   90.00
_cell.angle_beta   90.00
_cell.angle_gamma   90.00
#
_symmetry.space_group_name_H-M   'P 1'
#
loop_
_entity.id
_entity.type
_entity.pdbx_description
1 polymer ?
#
loop_
_entity_poly.entity_id
_entity_poly.type
_entity_poly.pdbx_seq_one_letter_code
_entity_poly.pdbx_strand_id
1 'polypeptide(L)'
;MYPPNSNYAEPPIFLLGTVGSGKTEVMQRLSQEHAFHVLDVGKIYRSLAYILLESTDVPHEQEIVEYVARYRQRLMEGIGALSVTTDNKVLLRDTDITALLQTESINKLVGQFALIPLIRSLVNLKIQSLLSAIDDASIVLTGHTLKEINTSKFCTIYLDVDETEAAERIMRSGRDIFPDMGTALASIKERNINVGASKTREQVKSVHNHIYIDTADISPEQVYEILTTKYKEFIGRKKRLHEYQQERSLDRQKFLWAKHPVLKMIQSHVTDYVAAHDAILEEAGICQIDFLSQVLMSCCAYPVQELCHNVNGQGKKLQQLDLSASGHYLGISTYESKGTFLNTELVNMIIAAHLDRYAMHRIAQDAMNRPSQSPFPQGAELTARGNRRIDLEGGYQELHYHERLSNRPVIARPVTSELSRVLAENYHYLHSYRSDEMQAFGMFLEGQELPFAWVSYSALDRDYKKELLGYYGVESHNVLEMTRAWSAIWAPKNTMSLLFHYSRHQMKELWRKKLRALQADKPLSGIYTTVNPNLNFTGSSFLGASFIPVGLRPAGLQFSFDHGIWVAKTRRQAKEAEQRGEEIKKNALPLLPLNEMLMLFDARLQEQIAQQPLHSISPTLYKHV
;
A
#
# COMPACT_ATOMS: atom_id res chain seq x y z
N MET A 1 -12.42 -4.69 11.56
CA MET A 1 -12.75 -5.30 10.26
C MET A 1 -14.25 -5.31 10.14
N TYR A 2 -14.79 -5.25 8.93
CA TYR A 2 -16.22 -5.49 8.74
C TYR A 2 -16.48 -6.97 9.02
N PRO A 3 -17.38 -7.32 9.96
CA PRO A 3 -17.64 -8.71 10.26
C PRO A 3 -18.29 -9.41 9.05
N PRO A 4 -18.03 -10.72 8.83
CA PRO A 4 -18.49 -11.45 7.64
C PRO A 4 -20.01 -11.55 7.47
N ASN A 5 -20.81 -11.16 8.48
CA ASN A 5 -22.25 -11.38 8.54
C ASN A 5 -23.09 -10.17 9.02
N SER A 6 -22.54 -8.95 9.07
CA SER A 6 -23.36 -7.76 9.40
C SER A 6 -24.00 -7.20 8.14
N ASN A 7 -25.29 -6.82 8.21
CA ASN A 7 -25.86 -5.83 7.29
C ASN A 7 -24.83 -4.71 7.09
N TYR A 8 -24.56 -4.35 5.84
CA TYR A 8 -23.52 -3.37 5.50
C TYR A 8 -23.83 -2.04 6.20
N ALA A 9 -23.22 -1.79 7.36
CA ALA A 9 -23.36 -0.54 8.09
C ALA A 9 -22.72 0.58 7.26
N GLU A 10 -23.43 1.69 7.11
CA GLU A 10 -22.90 2.85 6.40
C GLU A 10 -21.57 3.31 7.03
N PRO A 11 -20.54 3.61 6.21
CA PRO A 11 -19.25 4.04 6.72
C PRO A 11 -19.41 5.41 7.40
N PRO A 12 -18.89 5.59 8.62
CA PRO A 12 -18.92 6.89 9.28
C PRO A 12 -18.18 7.96 8.46
N ILE A 13 -18.61 9.21 8.59
CA ILE A 13 -17.98 10.37 7.95
C ILE A 13 -16.88 10.91 8.86
N PHE A 14 -15.71 11.17 8.31
CA PHE A 14 -14.68 11.95 8.96
C PHE A 14 -14.54 13.31 8.28
N LEU A 15 -15.05 14.36 8.94
CA LEU A 15 -15.12 15.71 8.41
C LEU A 15 -13.95 16.58 8.89
N LEU A 16 -13.15 17.03 7.93
CA LEU A 16 -12.00 17.91 8.09
C LEU A 16 -12.22 19.21 7.29
N GLY A 17 -11.39 20.23 7.53
CA GLY A 17 -11.42 21.45 6.73
C GLY A 17 -10.78 22.66 7.39
N THR A 18 -10.60 23.74 6.64
CA THR A 18 -10.09 25.04 7.12
C THR A 18 -11.09 25.79 8.00
N VAL A 19 -10.61 26.73 8.81
CA VAL A 19 -11.51 27.61 9.58
C VAL A 19 -12.40 28.40 8.60
N GLY A 20 -13.70 28.51 8.89
CA GLY A 20 -14.67 29.19 7.99
C GLY A 20 -15.23 28.33 6.85
N SER A 21 -14.81 27.07 6.71
CA SER A 21 -15.23 26.17 5.62
C SER A 21 -16.66 25.61 5.74
N GLY A 22 -17.50 26.08 6.68
CA GLY A 22 -18.87 25.59 6.88
C GLY A 22 -19.04 24.25 7.61
N LYS A 23 -17.98 23.64 8.16
CA LYS A 23 -18.03 22.34 8.87
C LYS A 23 -19.15 22.22 9.91
N THR A 24 -19.28 23.22 10.78
CA THR A 24 -20.24 23.19 11.88
C THR A 24 -21.68 23.18 11.38
N GLU A 25 -21.94 23.91 10.30
CA GLU A 25 -23.27 24.03 9.68
C GLU A 25 -23.66 22.73 8.97
N VAL A 26 -22.74 22.17 8.18
CA VAL A 26 -22.88 20.85 7.57
C VAL A 26 -23.13 19.76 8.63
N MET A 27 -22.38 19.78 9.72
CA MET A 27 -22.50 18.82 10.82
C MET A 27 -23.86 18.92 11.54
N GLN A 28 -24.34 20.14 11.81
CA GLN A 28 -25.67 20.37 12.38
C GLN A 28 -26.76 19.82 11.46
N ARG A 29 -26.63 20.07 10.16
CA ARG A 29 -27.58 19.61 9.15
C ARG A 29 -27.60 18.09 9.02
N LEU A 30 -26.43 17.43 8.97
CA LEU A 30 -26.31 15.96 8.97
C LEU A 30 -26.96 15.34 10.22
N SER A 31 -26.82 15.98 11.38
CA SER A 31 -27.44 15.51 12.61
C SER A 31 -28.96 15.66 12.60
N GLN A 32 -29.48 16.80 12.11
CA GLN A 32 -30.92 17.09 12.07
C GLN A 32 -31.67 16.32 10.99
N GLU A 33 -31.13 16.25 9.77
CA GLU A 33 -31.82 15.70 8.60
C GLU A 33 -31.58 14.18 8.42
N HIS A 34 -30.48 13.65 8.93
CA HIS A 34 -30.11 12.24 8.73
C HIS A 34 -29.88 11.45 10.03
N ALA A 35 -30.23 12.03 11.19
CA ALA A 35 -30.05 11.41 12.51
C ALA A 35 -28.61 10.94 12.78
N PHE A 36 -27.60 11.61 12.20
CA PHE A 36 -26.20 11.26 12.45
C PHE A 36 -25.79 11.61 13.89
N HIS A 37 -25.05 10.70 14.52
CA HIS A 37 -24.36 11.01 15.77
C HIS A 37 -23.10 11.83 15.48
N VAL A 38 -22.98 12.97 16.14
CA VAL A 38 -21.84 13.87 15.95
C VAL A 38 -20.87 13.71 17.11
N LEU A 39 -19.62 13.37 16.76
CA LEU A 39 -18.52 13.23 17.71
C LEU A 39 -17.42 14.24 17.36
N ASP A 40 -17.32 15.30 18.16
CA ASP A 40 -16.27 16.31 18.02
C ASP A 40 -14.99 15.87 18.74
N VAL A 41 -13.95 15.49 17.98
CA VAL A 41 -12.67 15.04 18.55
C VAL A 41 -12.00 16.15 19.36
N GLY A 42 -12.21 17.42 18.99
CA GLY A 42 -11.71 18.58 19.74
C GLY A 42 -12.30 18.67 21.15
N LYS A 43 -13.57 18.26 21.33
CA LYS A 43 -14.16 18.16 22.68
C LYS A 43 -13.50 17.09 23.54
N ILE A 44 -13.06 15.99 22.95
CA ILE A 44 -12.33 14.94 23.70
C ILE A 44 -10.99 15.48 24.20
N TYR A 45 -10.22 16.18 23.35
CA TYR A 45 -8.97 16.84 23.78
C TYR A 45 -9.21 17.87 24.89
N ARG A 46 -10.22 18.73 24.74
CA ARG A 46 -10.61 19.71 25.77
C ARG A 46 -11.01 19.04 27.07
N SER A 47 -11.66 17.88 27.00
CA SER A 47 -12.07 17.12 28.19
C SER A 47 -10.86 16.58 28.94
N LEU A 48 -9.83 16.08 28.22
CA LEU A 48 -8.59 15.66 28.85
C LEU A 48 -7.82 16.85 29.45
N ALA A 49 -7.85 18.01 28.80
CA ALA A 49 -7.33 19.25 29.36
C ALA A 49 -8.10 19.65 30.64
N TYR A 50 -9.43 19.62 30.62
CA TYR A 50 -10.28 19.88 31.78
C TYR A 50 -9.95 18.94 32.95
N ILE A 51 -9.91 17.62 32.70
CA ILE A 51 -9.61 16.59 33.71
C ILE A 51 -8.25 16.85 34.39
N LEU A 52 -7.26 17.34 33.64
CA LEU A 52 -5.93 17.66 34.15
C LEU A 52 -5.84 18.99 34.91
N LEU A 53 -6.70 19.96 34.56
CA LEU A 53 -6.71 21.30 35.16
C LEU A 53 -7.56 21.40 36.41
N GLU A 54 -8.50 20.48 36.60
CA GLU A 54 -9.35 20.38 37.80
C GLU A 54 -8.55 19.96 39.06
N SER A 55 -7.22 20.17 39.11
CA SER A 55 -6.38 19.81 40.26
C SER A 55 -5.21 20.73 40.63
N THR A 56 -4.70 21.62 39.77
CA THR A 56 -3.49 22.43 40.05
C THR A 56 -3.30 23.57 39.04
N ASP A 57 -2.36 24.49 39.32
CA ASP A 57 -1.89 25.52 38.38
C ASP A 57 -1.41 24.93 37.04
N VAL A 58 -1.56 25.74 35.98
CA VAL A 58 -1.15 25.40 34.61
C VAL A 58 0.38 25.24 34.55
N PRO A 59 0.91 24.08 34.13
CA PRO A 59 2.36 23.89 34.03
C PRO A 59 2.96 24.76 32.92
N HIS A 60 4.23 25.14 33.07
CA HIS A 60 4.98 25.75 31.98
C HIS A 60 5.15 24.78 30.80
N GLU A 61 5.23 25.32 29.59
CA GLU A 61 5.30 24.54 28.33
C GLU A 61 6.40 23.46 28.33
N GLN A 62 7.54 23.74 28.97
CA GLN A 62 8.68 22.82 29.05
C GLN A 62 8.42 21.60 29.94
N GLU A 63 7.48 21.68 30.88
CA GLU A 63 7.19 20.63 31.87
C GLU A 63 5.94 19.79 31.51
N ILE A 64 5.25 20.14 30.43
CA ILE A 64 3.93 19.59 30.09
C ILE A 64 3.93 18.08 29.86
N VAL A 65 5.03 17.54 29.31
CA VAL A 65 5.17 16.10 29.04
C VAL A 65 5.32 15.32 30.36
N GLU A 66 6.15 15.81 31.27
CA GLU A 66 6.35 15.22 32.59
C GLU A 66 5.09 15.35 33.45
N TYR A 67 4.41 16.48 33.36
CA TYR A 67 3.11 16.71 33.98
C TYR A 67 2.09 15.66 33.51
N VAL A 68 1.91 15.50 32.19
CA VAL A 68 1.00 14.48 31.64
C VAL A 68 1.39 13.06 32.05
N ALA A 69 2.68 12.75 32.12
CA ALA A 69 3.15 11.45 32.59
C ALA A 69 2.81 11.20 34.07
N ARG A 70 2.98 12.23 34.93
CA ARG A 70 2.66 12.18 36.37
C ARG A 70 1.20 11.89 36.63
N TYR A 71 0.29 12.49 35.86
CA TYR A 71 -1.16 12.35 36.03
C TYR A 71 -1.79 11.29 35.11
N ARG A 72 -0.98 10.35 34.58
CA ARG A 72 -1.45 9.31 33.65
C ARG A 72 -2.63 8.50 34.18
N GLN A 73 -2.65 8.13 35.46
CA GLN A 73 -3.76 7.35 36.03
C GLN A 73 -5.07 8.14 36.02
N ARG A 74 -5.05 9.41 36.44
CA ARG A 74 -6.22 10.30 36.41
C ARG A 74 -6.77 10.46 34.99
N LEU A 75 -5.88 10.60 34.01
CA LEU A 75 -6.26 10.64 32.59
C LEU A 75 -6.96 9.35 32.13
N MET A 76 -6.43 8.17 32.52
CA MET A 76 -7.03 6.87 32.18
C MET A 76 -8.41 6.68 32.82
N GLU A 77 -8.58 7.09 34.07
CA GLU A 77 -9.87 7.03 34.76
C GLU A 77 -10.87 8.04 34.18
N GLY A 78 -10.42 9.27 33.97
CA GLY A 78 -11.22 10.34 33.41
C GLY A 78 -11.72 10.01 32.02
N ILE A 79 -10.86 9.48 31.14
CA ILE A 79 -11.28 9.10 29.78
C ILE A 79 -12.27 7.93 29.75
N GLY A 80 -12.14 6.99 30.68
CA GLY A 80 -13.10 5.91 30.86
C GLY A 80 -14.47 6.41 31.30
N ALA A 81 -14.50 7.47 32.12
CA ALA A 81 -15.71 8.09 32.65
C ALA A 81 -16.34 9.17 31.74
N LEU A 82 -15.68 9.51 30.62
CA LEU A 82 -16.28 10.41 29.63
C LEU A 82 -17.40 9.69 28.87
N SER A 83 -18.51 10.37 28.62
CA SER A 83 -19.51 9.93 27.64
C SER A 83 -19.91 11.12 26.78
N VAL A 84 -20.38 10.83 25.57
CA VAL A 84 -20.90 11.85 24.65
C VAL A 84 -22.33 11.48 24.35
N THR A 85 -23.24 12.41 24.58
CA THR A 85 -24.67 12.24 24.29
C THR A 85 -24.93 12.43 22.80
N THR A 86 -26.14 12.06 22.37
CA THR A 86 -26.55 12.20 20.96
C THR A 86 -26.63 13.64 20.48
N ASP A 87 -26.91 14.59 21.39
CA ASP A 87 -26.87 16.05 21.15
C ASP A 87 -25.45 16.65 21.32
N ASN A 88 -24.41 15.80 21.29
CA ASN A 88 -23.00 16.19 21.35
C ASN A 88 -22.63 16.95 22.66
N LYS A 89 -23.32 16.66 23.77
CA LYS A 89 -22.87 17.09 25.11
C LYS A 89 -21.84 16.10 25.62
N VAL A 90 -20.86 16.63 26.36
CA VAL A 90 -19.84 15.82 27.00
C VAL A 90 -20.13 15.72 28.48
N LEU A 91 -20.31 14.48 28.94
CA LEU A 91 -20.48 14.18 30.35
C LEU A 91 -19.19 13.59 30.90
N LEU A 92 -18.79 14.02 32.09
CA LEU A 92 -17.75 13.40 32.89
C LEU A 92 -18.41 12.89 34.18
N ARG A 93 -18.49 11.56 34.35
CA ARG A 93 -19.21 10.95 35.50
C ARG A 93 -20.63 11.53 35.64
N ASP A 94 -21.37 11.52 34.54
CA ASP A 94 -22.74 12.04 34.41
C ASP A 94 -22.91 13.56 34.62
N THR A 95 -21.83 14.32 34.82
CA THR A 95 -21.87 15.78 34.90
C THR A 95 -21.62 16.41 33.53
N ASP A 96 -22.52 17.26 33.04
CA ASP A 96 -22.34 17.99 31.79
C ASP A 96 -21.25 19.06 31.93
N ILE A 97 -20.12 18.84 31.25
CA ILE A 97 -18.98 19.76 31.24
C ILE A 97 -18.89 20.57 29.94
N THR A 98 -19.86 20.46 29.03
CA THR A 98 -19.77 20.99 27.67
C THR A 98 -19.44 22.48 27.62
N ALA A 99 -20.10 23.28 28.47
CA ALA A 99 -19.87 24.73 28.55
C ALA A 99 -18.47 25.07 29.10
N LEU A 100 -17.93 24.22 29.98
CA LEU A 100 -16.63 24.43 30.62
C LEU A 100 -15.47 24.21 29.63
N LEU A 101 -15.67 23.36 28.61
CA LEU A 101 -14.64 22.99 27.63
C LEU A 101 -14.16 24.16 26.76
N GLN A 102 -14.93 25.25 26.65
CA GLN A 102 -14.62 26.38 25.76
C GLN A 102 -13.90 27.54 26.46
N THR A 103 -13.51 27.37 27.72
CA THR A 103 -12.75 28.39 28.47
C THR A 103 -11.39 28.69 27.81
N GLU A 104 -10.92 29.93 27.97
CA GLU A 104 -9.65 30.39 27.38
C GLU A 104 -8.46 29.56 27.90
N SER A 105 -8.46 29.21 29.18
CA SER A 105 -7.44 28.36 29.81
C SER A 105 -7.32 26.99 29.14
N ILE A 106 -8.44 26.34 28.85
CA ILE A 106 -8.47 25.05 28.16
C ILE A 106 -8.01 25.19 26.71
N ASN A 107 -8.52 26.17 25.97
CA ASN A 107 -8.17 26.36 24.56
C ASN A 107 -6.66 26.61 24.36
N LYS A 108 -5.99 27.32 25.27
CA LYS A 108 -4.53 27.52 25.24
C LYS A 108 -3.74 26.21 25.38
N LEU A 109 -4.24 25.27 26.18
CA LEU A 109 -3.53 24.02 26.49
C LEU A 109 -3.77 22.90 25.47
N VAL A 110 -4.95 22.88 24.84
CA VAL A 110 -5.33 21.83 23.88
C VAL A 110 -4.31 21.68 22.76
N GLY A 111 -3.77 22.78 22.23
CA GLY A 111 -2.76 22.75 21.17
C GLY A 111 -1.50 21.99 21.59
N GLN A 112 -1.01 22.23 22.81
CA GLN A 112 0.17 21.57 23.35
C GLN A 112 -0.12 20.09 23.70
N PHE A 113 -1.29 19.81 24.27
CA PHE A 113 -1.72 18.46 24.64
C PHE A 113 -1.84 17.55 23.42
N ALA A 114 -2.34 18.09 22.30
CA ALA A 114 -2.50 17.37 21.05
C ALA A 114 -1.17 16.93 20.42
N LEU A 115 -0.02 17.44 20.89
CA LEU A 115 1.30 16.99 20.45
C LEU A 115 1.82 15.76 21.23
N ILE A 116 1.24 15.46 22.39
CA ILE A 116 1.75 14.43 23.32
C ILE A 116 1.25 13.03 22.91
N PRO A 117 2.14 12.05 22.62
CA PRO A 117 1.74 10.71 22.13
C PRO A 117 0.77 9.96 23.04
N LEU A 118 0.91 10.10 24.37
CA LEU A 118 0.03 9.48 25.35
C LEU A 118 -1.41 10.02 25.23
N ILE A 119 -1.58 11.34 25.17
CA ILE A 119 -2.89 11.99 25.02
C ILE A 119 -3.57 11.52 23.73
N ARG A 120 -2.84 11.50 22.62
CA ARG A 120 -3.36 11.06 21.32
C ARG A 120 -3.78 9.58 21.35
N SER A 121 -3.01 8.73 22.02
CA SER A 121 -3.38 7.32 22.21
C SER A 121 -4.67 7.17 23.01
N LEU A 122 -4.85 7.99 24.05
CA LEU A 122 -6.07 8.02 24.85
C LEU A 122 -7.28 8.47 24.02
N VAL A 123 -7.16 9.58 23.30
CA VAL A 123 -8.21 10.07 22.39
C VAL A 123 -8.62 9.00 21.39
N ASN A 124 -7.65 8.31 20.78
CA ASN A 124 -7.92 7.21 19.84
C ASN A 124 -8.71 6.06 20.48
N LEU A 125 -8.32 5.64 21.69
CA LEU A 125 -9.05 4.61 22.43
C LEU A 125 -10.50 5.03 22.69
N LYS A 126 -10.73 6.29 23.08
CA LYS A 126 -12.07 6.78 23.32
C LYS A 126 -12.92 6.83 22.06
N ILE A 127 -12.35 7.30 20.95
CA ILE A 127 -13.02 7.32 19.66
C ILE A 127 -13.42 5.89 19.25
N GLN A 128 -12.52 4.91 19.34
CA GLN A 128 -12.85 3.52 19.00
C GLN A 128 -13.97 2.98 19.91
N SER A 129 -13.93 3.26 21.21
CA SER A 129 -14.98 2.85 22.16
C SER A 129 -16.34 3.48 21.85
N LEU A 130 -16.37 4.76 21.47
CA LEU A 130 -17.61 5.44 21.09
C LEU A 130 -18.17 4.88 19.78
N LEU A 131 -17.31 4.65 18.79
CA LEU A 131 -17.72 4.05 17.52
C LEU A 131 -18.28 2.63 17.69
N SER A 132 -17.71 1.81 18.58
CA SER A 132 -18.22 0.45 18.84
C SER A 132 -19.52 0.41 19.63
N ALA A 133 -19.91 1.50 20.30
CA ALA A 133 -21.16 1.56 21.06
C ALA A 133 -22.36 1.96 20.17
N ILE A 134 -22.10 2.35 18.92
CA ILE A 134 -23.07 2.91 17.98
C ILE A 134 -23.14 1.97 16.76
N ASP A 135 -23.54 0.71 17.00
CA ASP A 135 -23.38 -0.39 16.03
C ASP A 135 -24.24 -0.26 14.75
N ASP A 136 -25.20 0.69 14.68
CA ASP A 136 -26.16 0.80 13.55
C ASP A 136 -26.47 2.23 13.07
N ALA A 137 -25.76 3.26 13.56
CA ALA A 137 -26.08 4.65 13.21
C ALA A 137 -24.91 5.38 12.53
N SER A 138 -25.23 6.24 11.57
CA SER A 138 -24.24 6.99 10.81
C SER A 138 -23.58 8.05 11.71
N ILE A 139 -22.24 8.06 11.79
CA ILE A 139 -21.48 8.91 12.71
C ILE A 139 -20.70 9.95 11.91
N VAL A 140 -20.73 11.21 12.34
CA VAL A 140 -19.80 12.25 11.88
C VAL A 140 -18.76 12.47 12.95
N LEU A 141 -17.50 12.10 12.68
CA LEU A 141 -16.36 12.56 13.45
C LEU A 141 -15.85 13.86 12.86
N THR A 142 -15.62 14.87 13.69
CA THR A 142 -14.94 16.10 13.26
C THR A 142 -13.55 16.19 13.89
N GLY A 143 -12.59 16.69 13.12
CA GLY A 143 -11.24 16.86 13.61
C GLY A 143 -10.43 17.83 12.76
N HIS A 144 -9.18 17.98 13.14
CA HIS A 144 -8.22 18.83 12.42
C HIS A 144 -7.04 18.04 11.84
N THR A 145 -6.88 16.77 12.23
CA THR A 145 -5.70 15.95 11.88
C THR A 145 -6.10 14.52 11.55
N LEU A 146 -5.41 13.91 10.58
CA LEU A 146 -5.63 12.52 10.16
C LEU A 146 -5.06 11.49 11.13
N LYS A 147 -4.17 11.93 12.02
CA LYS A 147 -3.25 11.05 12.72
C LYS A 147 -3.93 10.15 13.77
N GLU A 148 -5.11 10.52 14.22
CA GLU A 148 -5.90 9.87 15.27
C GLU A 148 -6.89 8.82 14.72
N ILE A 149 -7.34 9.04 13.48
CA ILE A 149 -8.44 8.29 12.87
C ILE A 149 -7.89 7.37 11.79
N ASN A 150 -8.12 6.07 11.88
CA ASN A 150 -7.85 5.16 10.76
C ASN A 150 -8.86 5.47 9.63
N THR A 151 -8.42 6.24 8.63
CA THR A 151 -9.30 6.78 7.57
C THR A 151 -9.83 5.71 6.63
N SER A 152 -9.23 4.52 6.60
CA SER A 152 -9.70 3.42 5.74
C SER A 152 -11.10 2.92 6.14
N LYS A 153 -11.56 3.24 7.36
CA LYS A 153 -12.90 2.91 7.87
C LYS A 153 -13.93 4.01 7.62
N PHE A 154 -13.51 5.20 7.17
CA PHE A 154 -14.36 6.38 7.07
C PHE A 154 -14.55 6.83 5.62
N CYS A 155 -15.65 7.52 5.37
CA CYS A 155 -15.72 8.48 4.26
C CYS A 155 -15.01 9.76 4.72
N THR A 156 -13.77 9.97 4.28
CA THR A 156 -12.99 11.16 4.68
C THR A 156 -13.33 12.33 3.77
N ILE A 157 -13.79 13.43 4.36
CA ILE A 157 -14.25 14.63 3.66
C ILE A 157 -13.43 15.83 4.13
N TYR A 158 -12.94 16.63 3.19
CA TYR A 158 -12.24 17.88 3.48
C TYR A 158 -12.96 19.05 2.81
N LEU A 159 -13.48 19.95 3.64
CA LEU A 159 -14.08 21.21 3.21
C LEU A 159 -13.01 22.29 3.20
N ASP A 160 -12.79 22.90 2.05
CA ASP A 160 -11.79 23.96 1.89
C ASP A 160 -12.42 25.31 1.58
N VAL A 161 -11.72 26.36 1.97
CA VAL A 161 -12.03 27.75 1.64
C VAL A 161 -10.74 28.54 1.82
N ASP A 162 -10.55 29.59 1.03
CA ASP A 162 -9.45 30.51 1.24
C ASP A 162 -9.67 31.37 2.49
N GLU A 163 -8.58 31.95 3.00
CA GLU A 163 -8.60 32.68 4.26
C GLU A 163 -9.36 34.00 4.19
N THR A 164 -9.46 34.60 3.00
CA THR A 164 -10.17 35.86 2.78
C THR A 164 -11.66 35.63 2.86
N GLU A 165 -12.17 34.67 2.08
CA GLU A 165 -13.58 34.28 2.09
C GLU A 165 -14.01 33.76 3.47
N ALA A 166 -13.17 32.96 4.15
CA ALA A 166 -13.41 32.52 5.51
C ALA A 166 -13.59 33.70 6.49
N ALA A 167 -12.79 34.75 6.33
CA ALA A 167 -12.84 35.92 7.18
C ALA A 167 -14.02 36.84 6.83
N GLU A 168 -14.47 36.89 5.58
CA GLU A 168 -15.75 37.53 5.24
C GLU A 168 -16.94 36.80 5.88
N ARG A 169 -16.95 35.46 5.82
CA ARG A 169 -18.00 34.64 6.43
C ARG A 169 -18.10 34.85 7.94
N ILE A 170 -16.96 34.89 8.63
CA ILE A 170 -16.98 35.05 10.09
C ILE A 170 -17.53 36.43 10.48
N MET A 171 -17.17 37.49 9.73
CA MET A 171 -17.72 38.83 9.91
C MET A 171 -19.22 38.87 9.63
N ARG A 172 -19.69 38.27 8.53
CA ARG A 172 -21.13 38.20 8.20
C ARG A 172 -21.94 37.41 9.23
N SER A 173 -21.34 36.38 9.84
CA SER A 173 -22.02 35.53 10.82
C SER A 173 -22.32 36.24 12.15
N GLY A 174 -21.57 37.30 12.49
CA GLY A 174 -21.67 38.02 13.76
C GLY A 174 -21.33 37.20 15.01
N ARG A 175 -20.83 35.97 14.87
CA ARG A 175 -20.47 35.10 16.02
C ARG A 175 -19.25 35.61 16.77
N ASP A 176 -18.28 36.13 16.03
CA ASP A 176 -17.09 36.79 16.56
C ASP A 176 -17.13 38.25 16.10
N ILE A 177 -16.87 39.18 17.02
CA ILE A 177 -16.87 40.61 16.73
C ILE A 177 -15.45 41.02 16.35
N PHE A 178 -15.25 41.41 15.09
CA PHE A 178 -14.00 41.96 14.59
C PHE A 178 -14.18 43.43 14.21
N PRO A 179 -13.22 44.32 14.55
CA PRO A 179 -13.31 45.74 14.20
C PRO A 179 -13.20 46.00 12.69
N ASP A 180 -12.44 45.17 11.96
CA ASP A 180 -12.26 45.29 10.52
C ASP A 180 -11.85 43.95 9.87
N MET A 181 -11.84 43.94 8.53
CA MET A 181 -11.49 42.78 7.70
C MET A 181 -10.05 42.30 7.92
N GLY A 182 -9.10 43.20 8.19
CA GLY A 182 -7.71 42.85 8.46
C GLY A 182 -7.55 42.05 9.75
N THR A 183 -8.24 42.45 10.81
CA THR A 183 -8.24 41.73 12.09
C THR A 183 -8.92 40.37 12.00
N ALA A 184 -10.02 40.26 11.25
CA ALA A 184 -10.68 38.97 10.97
C ALA A 184 -9.74 38.02 10.22
N LEU A 185 -9.08 38.51 9.16
CA LEU A 185 -8.14 37.72 8.37
C LEU A 185 -6.94 37.24 9.19
N ALA A 186 -6.37 38.11 10.04
CA ALA A 186 -5.27 37.75 10.94
C ALA A 186 -5.69 36.64 11.91
N SER A 187 -6.89 36.73 12.49
CA SER A 187 -7.45 35.70 13.36
C SER A 187 -7.67 34.37 12.63
N ILE A 188 -8.20 34.39 11.40
CA ILE A 188 -8.38 33.18 10.59
C ILE A 188 -7.03 32.51 10.28
N LYS A 189 -6.04 33.29 9.87
CA LYS A 189 -4.67 32.80 9.64
C LYS A 189 -4.09 32.14 10.87
N GLU A 190 -4.16 32.81 12.01
CA GLU A 190 -3.67 32.28 13.28
C GLU A 190 -4.39 30.97 13.66
N ARG A 191 -5.72 30.93 13.57
CA ARG A 191 -6.50 29.71 13.85
C ARG A 191 -6.14 28.58 12.89
N ASN A 192 -5.97 28.85 11.60
CA ASN A 192 -5.56 27.86 10.59
C ASN A 192 -4.14 27.32 10.86
N ILE A 193 -3.21 28.18 11.29
CA ILE A 193 -1.86 27.78 11.71
C ILE A 193 -1.94 26.86 12.93
N ASN A 194 -2.70 27.26 13.96
CA ASN A 194 -2.83 26.52 15.21
C ASN A 194 -3.41 25.11 15.01
N VAL A 195 -4.35 24.94 14.07
CA VAL A 195 -4.93 23.63 13.74
C VAL A 195 -4.16 22.88 12.65
N GLY A 196 -3.10 23.48 12.10
CA GLY A 196 -2.28 22.87 11.04
C GLY A 196 -3.02 22.66 9.72
N ALA A 197 -3.95 23.55 9.36
CA ALA A 197 -4.89 23.35 8.26
C ALA A 197 -4.19 23.07 6.91
N SER A 198 -3.13 23.83 6.59
CA SER A 198 -2.32 23.63 5.36
C SER A 198 -1.70 22.24 5.30
N LYS A 199 -1.16 21.76 6.43
CA LYS A 199 -0.60 20.41 6.51
C LYS A 199 -1.68 19.35 6.33
N THR A 200 -2.82 19.50 6.98
CA THR A 200 -3.94 18.57 6.84
C THR A 200 -4.44 18.55 5.39
N ARG A 201 -4.51 19.70 4.72
CA ARG A 201 -4.85 19.82 3.30
C ARG A 201 -3.93 18.96 2.43
N GLU A 202 -2.62 19.03 2.64
CA GLU A 202 -1.66 18.21 1.89
C GLU A 202 -1.74 16.72 2.23
N GLN A 203 -1.88 16.37 3.51
CA GLN A 203 -1.95 14.97 3.92
C GLN A 203 -3.23 14.27 3.42
N VAL A 204 -4.36 14.99 3.37
CA VAL A 204 -5.64 14.44 2.88
C VAL A 204 -5.54 14.01 1.43
N LYS A 205 -4.73 14.67 0.59
CA LYS A 205 -4.52 14.27 -0.81
C LYS A 205 -3.98 12.85 -0.95
N SER A 206 -3.27 12.34 0.07
CA SER A 206 -2.76 10.97 0.09
C SER A 206 -3.81 9.94 0.51
N VAL A 207 -4.87 10.37 1.20
CA VAL A 207 -5.95 9.48 1.65
C VAL A 207 -6.72 8.97 0.44
N HIS A 208 -6.79 7.65 0.31
CA HIS A 208 -7.52 7.01 -0.78
C HIS A 208 -9.02 7.29 -0.68
N ASN A 209 -9.66 7.62 -1.81
CA ASN A 209 -11.08 7.97 -1.91
C ASN A 209 -11.55 9.11 -0.97
N HIS A 210 -10.67 10.04 -0.60
CA HIS A 210 -11.14 11.24 0.11
C HIS A 210 -12.02 12.10 -0.81
N ILE A 211 -12.98 12.79 -0.20
CA ILE A 211 -13.83 13.78 -0.87
C ILE A 211 -13.29 15.17 -0.54
N TYR A 212 -12.88 15.91 -1.55
CA TYR A 212 -12.51 17.31 -1.42
C TYR A 212 -13.65 18.19 -1.96
N ILE A 213 -14.04 19.21 -1.20
CA ILE A 213 -15.05 20.18 -1.59
C ILE A 213 -14.47 21.57 -1.38
N ASP A 214 -14.26 22.30 -2.46
CA ASP A 214 -14.03 23.74 -2.39
C ASP A 214 -15.37 24.41 -2.08
N THR A 215 -15.42 25.15 -0.98
CA THR A 215 -16.62 25.83 -0.52
C THR A 215 -16.63 27.30 -0.90
N ALA A 216 -15.60 27.81 -1.60
CA ALA A 216 -15.61 29.17 -2.14
C ALA A 216 -16.83 29.36 -3.06
N ASP A 217 -17.47 30.53 -2.94
CA ASP A 217 -18.59 30.97 -3.79
C ASP A 217 -19.84 30.07 -3.83
N ILE A 218 -19.96 29.08 -2.94
CA ILE A 218 -21.14 28.20 -2.85
C ILE A 218 -21.82 28.31 -1.49
N SER A 219 -23.15 28.19 -1.49
CA SER A 219 -23.95 28.29 -0.27
C SER A 219 -23.80 27.05 0.61
N PRO A 220 -24.06 27.15 1.93
CA PRO A 220 -24.11 25.97 2.81
C PRO A 220 -25.04 24.87 2.31
N GLU A 221 -26.13 25.23 1.64
CA GLU A 221 -27.06 24.29 1.02
C GLU A 221 -26.41 23.49 -0.11
N GLN A 222 -25.70 24.18 -1.00
CA GLN A 222 -24.99 23.56 -2.11
C GLN A 222 -23.85 22.66 -1.59
N VAL A 223 -23.10 23.09 -0.58
CA VAL A 223 -22.05 22.28 0.06
C VAL A 223 -22.65 20.95 0.57
N TYR A 224 -23.79 21.03 1.24
CA TYR A 224 -24.47 19.85 1.78
C TYR A 224 -25.00 18.92 0.68
N GLU A 225 -25.59 19.46 -0.39
CA GLU A 225 -26.05 18.67 -1.55
C GLU A 225 -24.88 17.93 -2.24
N ILE A 226 -23.76 18.63 -2.45
CA ILE A 226 -22.55 18.02 -3.01
C ILE A 226 -22.03 16.91 -2.10
N LEU A 227 -21.94 17.18 -0.79
CA LEU A 227 -21.46 16.22 0.19
C LEU A 227 -22.31 14.95 0.22
N THR A 228 -23.63 15.10 0.35
CA THR A 228 -24.56 13.96 0.43
C THR A 228 -24.57 13.15 -0.88
N THR A 229 -24.44 13.80 -2.04
CA THR A 229 -24.30 13.13 -3.33
C THR A 229 -23.03 12.28 -3.38
N LYS A 230 -21.87 12.87 -3.07
CA LYS A 230 -20.58 12.16 -3.08
C LYS A 230 -20.52 11.06 -2.01
N TYR A 231 -21.15 11.27 -0.85
CA TYR A 231 -21.25 10.24 0.18
C TYR A 231 -22.09 9.04 -0.27
N LYS A 232 -23.22 9.27 -0.95
CA LYS A 232 -24.03 8.19 -1.56
C LYS A 232 -23.24 7.44 -2.63
N GLU A 233 -22.49 8.13 -3.48
CA GLU A 233 -21.60 7.51 -4.47
C GLU A 233 -20.54 6.63 -3.78
N PHE A 234 -19.91 7.14 -2.72
CA PHE A 234 -18.93 6.41 -1.91
C PHE A 234 -19.52 5.14 -1.28
N ILE A 235 -20.72 5.23 -0.68
CA ILE A 235 -21.43 4.08 -0.13
C ILE A 235 -21.71 3.06 -1.22
N GLY A 236 -22.29 3.51 -2.35
CA GLY A 236 -22.63 2.63 -3.47
C GLY A 236 -21.40 1.90 -4.02
N ARG A 237 -20.26 2.60 -4.16
CA ARG A 237 -18.97 2.02 -4.53
C ARG A 237 -18.54 0.94 -3.55
N LYS A 238 -18.51 1.26 -2.25
CA LYS A 238 -17.97 0.37 -1.22
C LYS A 238 -18.89 -0.84 -0.98
N LYS A 239 -20.22 -0.70 -1.14
CA LYS A 239 -21.18 -1.81 -1.15
C LYS A 239 -20.95 -2.77 -2.32
N ARG A 240 -20.84 -2.26 -3.55
CA ARG A 240 -20.53 -3.08 -4.74
C ARG A 240 -19.21 -3.85 -4.58
N LEU A 241 -18.19 -3.21 -4.02
CA LEU A 241 -16.90 -3.85 -3.75
C LEU A 241 -17.02 -4.96 -2.69
N HIS A 242 -17.76 -4.71 -1.62
CA HIS A 242 -18.01 -5.71 -0.58
C HIS A 242 -18.74 -6.94 -1.15
N GLU A 243 -19.85 -6.72 -1.87
CA GLU A 243 -20.61 -7.79 -2.55
C GLU A 243 -19.71 -8.58 -3.50
N TYR A 244 -18.93 -7.89 -4.33
CA TYR A 244 -17.98 -8.51 -5.24
C TYR A 244 -16.93 -9.38 -4.53
N GLN A 245 -16.38 -8.91 -3.42
CA GLN A 245 -15.36 -9.63 -2.64
C GLN A 245 -15.92 -10.86 -1.93
N GLN A 246 -17.19 -10.81 -1.50
CA GLN A 246 -17.90 -11.95 -0.92
C GLN A 246 -18.16 -13.03 -1.99
N GLU A 247 -18.76 -12.64 -3.12
CA GLU A 247 -19.06 -13.54 -4.24
C GLU A 247 -17.82 -14.18 -4.86
N ARG A 248 -16.68 -13.48 -4.78
CA ARG A 248 -15.42 -13.91 -5.40
C ARG A 248 -14.30 -14.11 -4.40
N SER A 249 -14.64 -14.72 -3.28
CA SER A 249 -13.67 -15.21 -2.30
C SER A 249 -13.28 -16.67 -2.55
N LEU A 250 -12.04 -17.01 -2.22
CA LEU A 250 -11.51 -18.37 -2.26
C LEU A 250 -11.05 -18.75 -0.86
N ASP A 251 -11.51 -19.90 -0.38
CA ASP A 251 -11.00 -20.49 0.84
C ASP A 251 -9.48 -20.69 0.73
N ARG A 252 -8.73 -20.03 1.61
CA ARG A 252 -7.27 -20.08 1.64
C ARG A 252 -6.74 -21.50 1.77
N GLN A 253 -7.43 -22.39 2.48
CA GLN A 253 -6.99 -23.78 2.64
C GLN A 253 -7.08 -24.57 1.34
N LYS A 254 -7.95 -24.14 0.42
CA LYS A 254 -8.13 -24.75 -0.89
C LYS A 254 -7.30 -24.06 -1.98
N PHE A 255 -6.61 -22.97 -1.65
CA PHE A 255 -5.77 -22.25 -2.59
C PHE A 255 -4.46 -22.99 -2.84
N LEU A 256 -4.14 -23.17 -4.12
CA LEU A 256 -2.90 -23.79 -4.56
C LEU A 256 -2.20 -22.88 -5.56
N TRP A 257 -0.89 -22.68 -5.37
CA TRP A 257 -0.05 -21.92 -6.30
C TRP A 257 0.23 -22.78 -7.52
N ALA A 258 -0.75 -22.90 -8.41
CA ALA A 258 -0.60 -23.65 -9.65
C ALA A 258 0.14 -22.81 -10.71
N LYS A 259 0.73 -23.51 -11.70
CA LYS A 259 1.22 -22.93 -12.95
C LYS A 259 0.28 -23.34 -14.07
N HIS A 260 0.08 -22.48 -15.07
CA HIS A 260 -0.74 -22.83 -16.23
C HIS A 260 -0.14 -24.06 -16.94
N PRO A 261 -0.93 -25.11 -17.27
CA PRO A 261 -0.38 -26.36 -17.80
C PRO A 261 0.47 -26.18 -19.08
N VAL A 262 0.04 -25.31 -20.00
CA VAL A 262 0.82 -24.97 -21.21
C VAL A 262 2.12 -24.25 -20.86
N LEU A 263 2.09 -23.31 -19.89
CA LEU A 263 3.31 -22.62 -19.45
C LEU A 263 4.25 -23.57 -18.71
N LYS A 264 3.74 -24.61 -18.05
CA LYS A 264 4.56 -25.67 -17.46
C LYS A 264 5.27 -26.48 -18.54
N MET A 265 4.60 -26.81 -19.65
CA MET A 265 5.21 -27.49 -20.80
C MET A 265 6.29 -26.62 -21.46
N ILE A 266 5.97 -25.35 -21.73
CA ILE A 266 6.94 -24.37 -22.28
C ILE A 266 8.12 -24.22 -21.34
N GLN A 267 7.87 -24.05 -20.04
CA GLN A 267 8.91 -23.93 -19.04
C GLN A 267 9.85 -25.15 -19.06
N SER A 268 9.31 -26.37 -19.08
CA SER A 268 10.14 -27.58 -19.14
C SER A 268 11.03 -27.56 -20.39
N HIS A 269 10.44 -27.31 -21.55
CA HIS A 269 11.16 -27.25 -22.83
C HIS A 269 12.26 -26.18 -22.85
N VAL A 270 11.96 -24.97 -22.36
CA VAL A 270 12.95 -23.89 -22.29
C VAL A 270 14.02 -24.19 -21.25
N THR A 271 13.68 -24.84 -20.13
CA THR A 271 14.66 -25.26 -19.11
C THR A 271 15.62 -26.31 -19.67
N ASP A 272 15.09 -27.29 -20.41
CA ASP A 272 15.90 -28.31 -21.10
C ASP A 272 16.80 -27.66 -22.16
N TYR A 273 16.28 -26.69 -22.91
CA TYR A 273 17.07 -25.90 -23.87
C TYR A 273 18.21 -25.15 -23.17
N VAL A 274 17.92 -24.43 -22.08
CA VAL A 274 18.92 -23.69 -21.29
C VAL A 274 19.99 -24.65 -20.75
N ALA A 275 19.60 -25.78 -20.19
CA ALA A 275 20.55 -26.78 -19.67
C ALA A 275 21.44 -27.36 -20.78
N ALA A 276 20.91 -27.57 -21.98
CA ALA A 276 21.68 -28.07 -23.12
C ALA A 276 22.64 -27.02 -23.71
N HIS A 277 22.39 -25.72 -23.48
CA HIS A 277 23.17 -24.61 -24.04
C HIS A 277 23.81 -23.74 -22.94
N ASP A 278 23.95 -24.27 -21.72
CA ASP A 278 24.40 -23.56 -20.52
C ASP A 278 25.70 -22.79 -20.76
N ALA A 279 26.72 -23.47 -21.31
CA ALA A 279 28.02 -22.88 -21.61
C ALA A 279 27.94 -21.73 -22.64
N ILE A 280 27.10 -21.86 -23.66
CA ILE A 280 26.95 -20.83 -24.71
C ILE A 280 26.22 -19.61 -24.15
N LEU A 281 25.17 -19.84 -23.36
CA LEU A 281 24.43 -18.77 -22.70
C LEU A 281 25.32 -18.05 -21.67
N GLU A 282 26.16 -18.78 -20.94
CA GLU A 282 27.14 -18.22 -20.01
C GLU A 282 28.21 -17.40 -20.74
N GLU A 283 28.77 -17.89 -21.85
CA GLU A 283 29.74 -17.17 -22.69
C GLU A 283 29.12 -15.90 -23.30
N ALA A 284 27.83 -15.94 -23.65
CA ALA A 284 27.08 -14.79 -24.13
C ALA A 284 26.64 -13.83 -23.00
N GLY A 285 26.87 -14.16 -21.73
CA GLY A 285 26.50 -13.36 -20.58
C GLY A 285 24.99 -13.30 -20.32
N ILE A 286 24.19 -14.25 -20.83
CA ILE A 286 22.73 -14.23 -20.74
C ILE A 286 22.25 -14.84 -19.41
N CYS A 287 21.51 -14.06 -18.62
CA CYS A 287 20.86 -14.52 -17.39
C CYS A 287 19.75 -15.52 -17.71
N GLN A 288 19.92 -16.76 -17.25
CA GLN A 288 18.98 -17.84 -17.53
C GLN A 288 17.57 -17.60 -16.96
N ILE A 289 17.47 -17.02 -15.76
CA ILE A 289 16.16 -16.72 -15.15
C ILE A 289 15.42 -15.64 -15.95
N ASP A 290 16.15 -14.60 -16.37
CA ASP A 290 15.61 -13.53 -17.19
C ASP A 290 15.19 -14.06 -18.56
N PHE A 291 16.08 -14.79 -19.24
CA PHE A 291 15.81 -15.44 -20.53
C PHE A 291 14.55 -16.32 -20.48
N LEU A 292 14.48 -17.23 -19.48
CA LEU A 292 13.31 -18.08 -19.26
C LEU A 292 12.04 -17.24 -19.07
N SER A 293 12.11 -16.16 -18.27
CA SER A 293 10.97 -15.28 -18.01
C SER A 293 10.51 -14.53 -19.26
N GLN A 294 11.45 -14.02 -20.06
CA GLN A 294 11.17 -13.32 -21.32
C GLN A 294 10.51 -14.23 -22.36
N VAL A 295 11.02 -15.45 -22.51
CA VAL A 295 10.44 -16.46 -23.41
C VAL A 295 9.02 -16.84 -22.93
N LEU A 296 8.85 -17.14 -21.64
CA LEU A 296 7.54 -17.48 -21.08
C LEU A 296 6.53 -16.35 -21.27
N MET A 297 6.91 -15.10 -21.00
CA MET A 297 6.04 -13.96 -21.22
C MET A 297 5.68 -13.81 -22.71
N SER A 298 6.65 -13.92 -23.62
CA SER A 298 6.42 -13.78 -25.06
C SER A 298 5.47 -14.84 -25.61
N CYS A 299 5.60 -16.09 -25.15
CA CYS A 299 4.66 -17.15 -25.48
C CYS A 299 3.21 -16.81 -25.07
N CYS A 300 2.99 -15.96 -24.06
CA CYS A 300 1.64 -15.58 -23.65
C CYS A 300 0.90 -14.70 -24.68
N ALA A 301 1.60 -14.19 -25.69
CA ALA A 301 0.99 -13.46 -26.80
C ALA A 301 0.31 -14.37 -27.84
N TYR A 302 0.52 -15.68 -27.74
CA TYR A 302 0.01 -16.67 -28.69
C TYR A 302 -1.11 -17.51 -28.04
N PRO A 303 -2.19 -17.84 -28.78
CA PRO A 303 -3.27 -18.67 -28.27
C PRO A 303 -2.80 -20.13 -28.10
N VAL A 304 -3.53 -20.90 -27.28
CA VAL A 304 -3.21 -22.32 -26.99
C VAL A 304 -3.08 -23.16 -28.28
N GLN A 305 -3.87 -22.86 -29.31
CA GLN A 305 -3.88 -23.56 -30.59
C GLN A 305 -2.59 -23.39 -31.39
N GLU A 306 -1.88 -22.27 -31.20
CA GLU A 306 -0.60 -22.02 -31.86
C GLU A 306 0.54 -22.64 -31.03
N LEU A 307 0.43 -22.61 -29.71
CA LEU A 307 1.44 -23.14 -28.79
C LEU A 307 1.40 -24.66 -28.64
N CYS A 308 0.30 -25.33 -28.97
CA CYS A 308 0.13 -26.76 -28.76
C CYS A 308 -0.54 -27.46 -29.95
N HIS A 309 -0.11 -28.70 -30.21
CA HIS A 309 -0.72 -29.66 -31.12
C HIS A 309 -1.71 -30.58 -30.39
N ASN A 310 -2.70 -31.12 -31.12
CA ASN A 310 -3.69 -32.09 -30.61
C ASN A 310 -4.49 -31.60 -29.39
N VAL A 311 -4.90 -30.32 -29.42
CA VAL A 311 -5.73 -29.69 -28.39
C VAL A 311 -7.13 -30.34 -28.36
N ASN A 312 -7.27 -31.43 -27.59
CA ASN A 312 -8.51 -32.19 -27.43
C ASN A 312 -9.52 -31.48 -26.50
N GLY A 313 -10.61 -32.14 -26.10
CA GLY A 313 -11.65 -31.57 -25.24
C GLY A 313 -11.15 -30.95 -23.92
N GLN A 314 -10.06 -31.47 -23.32
CA GLN A 314 -9.43 -30.84 -22.15
C GLN A 314 -8.54 -29.65 -22.55
N GLY A 315 -7.87 -29.70 -23.70
CA GLY A 315 -7.15 -28.57 -24.27
C GLY A 315 -8.04 -27.36 -24.62
N LYS A 316 -9.30 -27.59 -25.04
CA LYS A 316 -10.31 -26.52 -25.20
C LYS A 316 -10.69 -25.87 -23.86
N LYS A 317 -10.71 -26.64 -22.76
CA LYS A 317 -10.91 -26.09 -21.40
C LYS A 317 -9.73 -25.23 -20.95
N LEU A 318 -8.50 -25.53 -21.39
CA LEU A 318 -7.33 -24.69 -21.12
C LEU A 318 -7.49 -23.27 -21.69
N GLN A 319 -8.16 -23.11 -22.84
CA GLN A 319 -8.43 -21.79 -23.44
C GLN A 319 -9.42 -20.96 -22.62
N GLN A 320 -10.24 -21.61 -21.79
CA GLN A 320 -11.26 -20.97 -20.96
C GLN A 320 -10.76 -20.71 -19.52
N LEU A 321 -9.47 -21.00 -19.22
CA LEU A 321 -8.91 -20.84 -17.88
C LEU A 321 -8.77 -19.37 -17.43
N ASP A 322 -8.79 -18.38 -18.33
CA ASP A 322 -8.98 -16.96 -17.98
C ASP A 322 -10.34 -16.48 -18.46
N LEU A 323 -11.05 -15.79 -17.56
CA LEU A 323 -11.27 -14.33 -17.70
C LEU A 323 -12.21 -13.81 -16.60
N SER A 324 -13.05 -14.63 -15.99
CA SER A 324 -13.91 -14.20 -14.88
C SER A 324 -14.71 -15.36 -14.29
N ALA A 325 -14.29 -15.94 -13.17
CA ALA A 325 -15.18 -16.49 -12.14
C ALA A 325 -14.39 -17.26 -11.08
N SER A 326 -14.81 -17.07 -9.84
CA SER A 326 -14.43 -17.77 -8.60
C SER A 326 -14.48 -19.30 -8.67
N GLY A 327 -15.01 -19.91 -9.75
CA GLY A 327 -15.28 -21.35 -9.83
C GLY A 327 -14.14 -22.25 -10.35
N HIS A 328 -13.11 -21.71 -11.02
CA HIS A 328 -12.13 -22.55 -11.74
C HIS A 328 -10.74 -22.68 -11.09
N TYR A 329 -10.43 -21.88 -10.05
CA TYR A 329 -9.11 -21.92 -9.39
C TYR A 329 -8.81 -23.25 -8.69
N LEU A 330 -9.86 -23.97 -8.27
CA LEU A 330 -9.78 -25.22 -7.50
C LEU A 330 -9.38 -26.45 -8.34
N GLY A 331 -9.36 -26.34 -9.67
CA GLY A 331 -9.21 -27.50 -10.58
C GLY A 331 -7.91 -27.56 -11.37
N ILE A 332 -6.98 -26.59 -11.25
CA ILE A 332 -5.88 -26.48 -12.21
C ILE A 332 -4.77 -27.50 -11.96
N SER A 333 -4.64 -27.98 -10.72
CA SER A 333 -3.77 -29.10 -10.38
C SER A 333 -4.27 -30.46 -10.91
N THR A 334 -5.55 -30.58 -11.31
CA THR A 334 -6.13 -31.82 -11.82
C THR A 334 -6.24 -31.87 -13.35
N TYR A 335 -5.87 -30.80 -14.06
CA TYR A 335 -5.76 -30.82 -15.52
C TYR A 335 -4.49 -31.55 -15.96
N GLU A 336 -4.66 -32.82 -16.33
CA GLU A 336 -3.63 -33.56 -17.05
C GLU A 336 -3.71 -33.21 -18.54
N SER A 337 -2.63 -32.69 -19.12
CA SER A 337 -2.53 -32.43 -20.56
C SER A 337 -2.40 -33.73 -21.39
N LYS A 338 -3.13 -34.79 -21.02
CA LYS A 338 -3.07 -36.09 -21.70
C LYS A 338 -3.45 -35.92 -23.17
N GLY A 339 -2.48 -36.13 -24.05
CA GLY A 339 -2.62 -36.04 -25.51
C GLY A 339 -2.46 -34.65 -26.12
N THR A 340 -2.14 -33.61 -25.33
CA THR A 340 -1.75 -32.29 -25.84
C THR A 340 -0.22 -32.20 -25.88
N PHE A 341 0.34 -31.77 -27.01
CA PHE A 341 1.80 -31.70 -27.21
C PHE A 341 2.22 -30.27 -27.49
N LEU A 342 3.42 -29.88 -27.05
CA LEU A 342 3.94 -28.55 -27.30
C LEU A 342 4.28 -28.38 -28.79
N ASN A 343 3.94 -27.23 -29.37
CA ASN A 343 4.48 -26.80 -30.66
C ASN A 343 5.91 -26.31 -30.47
N THR A 344 6.86 -27.25 -30.44
CA THR A 344 8.29 -26.97 -30.20
C THR A 344 8.91 -26.08 -31.27
N GLU A 345 8.41 -26.13 -32.51
CA GLU A 345 8.91 -25.28 -33.61
C GLU A 345 8.64 -23.80 -33.33
N LEU A 346 7.41 -23.44 -32.95
CA LEU A 346 7.06 -22.07 -32.56
C LEU A 346 7.85 -21.61 -31.34
N VAL A 347 7.96 -22.45 -30.30
CA VAL A 347 8.70 -22.10 -29.08
C VAL A 347 10.18 -21.92 -29.37
N ASN A 348 10.78 -22.76 -30.21
CA ASN A 348 12.18 -22.62 -30.63
C ASN A 348 12.40 -21.37 -31.48
N MET A 349 11.45 -20.98 -32.33
CA MET A 349 11.50 -19.70 -33.05
C MET A 349 11.52 -18.51 -32.07
N ILE A 350 10.68 -18.56 -31.02
CA ILE A 350 10.66 -17.54 -29.96
C ILE A 350 11.98 -17.51 -29.18
N ILE A 351 12.54 -18.67 -28.84
CA ILE A 351 13.87 -18.79 -28.20
C ILE A 351 14.94 -18.13 -29.07
N ALA A 352 15.00 -18.48 -30.36
CA ALA A 352 15.99 -17.94 -31.29
C ALA A 352 15.89 -16.42 -31.43
N ALA A 353 14.67 -15.89 -31.59
CA ALA A 353 14.45 -14.44 -31.65
C ALA A 353 14.87 -13.73 -30.34
N HIS A 354 14.69 -14.35 -29.18
CA HIS A 354 15.24 -13.81 -27.93
C HIS A 354 16.76 -13.81 -27.92
N LEU A 355 17.41 -14.90 -28.34
CA LEU A 355 18.88 -14.96 -28.42
C LEU A 355 19.44 -13.84 -29.32
N ASP A 356 18.81 -13.60 -30.48
CA ASP A 356 19.18 -12.50 -31.37
C ASP A 356 19.05 -11.14 -30.68
N ARG A 357 17.96 -10.91 -29.93
CA ARG A 357 17.77 -9.69 -29.14
C ARG A 357 18.86 -9.51 -28.08
N TYR A 358 19.20 -10.55 -27.33
CA TYR A 358 20.26 -10.49 -26.32
C TYR A 358 21.63 -10.19 -26.96
N ALA A 359 21.92 -10.80 -28.12
CA ALA A 359 23.15 -10.57 -28.87
C ALA A 359 23.26 -9.12 -29.37
N MET A 360 22.17 -8.55 -29.91
CA MET A 360 22.15 -7.17 -30.40
C MET A 360 22.23 -6.13 -29.29
N HIS A 361 21.63 -6.40 -28.14
CA HIS A 361 21.60 -5.45 -27.03
C HIS A 361 22.82 -5.53 -26.11
N ARG A 362 23.78 -6.45 -26.34
CA ARG A 362 24.93 -6.75 -25.44
C ARG A 362 24.57 -6.42 -24.00
N ILE A 363 23.52 -7.07 -23.49
CA ILE A 363 23.08 -6.83 -22.12
C ILE A 363 24.26 -7.26 -21.24
N ALA A 364 24.96 -6.27 -20.68
CA ALA A 364 26.16 -6.46 -19.88
C ALA A 364 25.78 -7.08 -18.52
N GLN A 365 25.37 -8.35 -18.53
CA GLN A 365 25.01 -9.15 -17.36
C GLN A 365 26.21 -9.93 -16.80
N ASP A 366 27.40 -9.63 -17.31
CA ASP A 366 28.55 -10.54 -17.33
C ASP A 366 29.16 -10.85 -15.96
N ALA A 367 29.01 -9.96 -14.97
CA ALA A 367 29.64 -10.14 -13.66
C ALA A 367 28.75 -10.83 -12.61
N MET A 368 27.42 -10.65 -12.64
CA MET A 368 26.56 -11.08 -11.53
C MET A 368 25.89 -12.44 -11.75
N ASN A 369 25.85 -12.97 -12.98
CA ASN A 369 25.05 -14.15 -13.31
C ASN A 369 25.84 -15.46 -13.48
N ARG A 370 27.17 -15.43 -13.49
CA ARG A 370 28.01 -16.59 -13.78
C ARG A 370 28.00 -17.61 -12.64
N PRO A 371 27.33 -18.77 -12.78
CA PRO A 371 27.25 -19.79 -11.72
C PRO A 371 28.61 -20.42 -11.43
N SER A 372 29.46 -20.52 -12.45
CA SER A 372 30.84 -21.02 -12.37
C SER A 372 31.75 -20.21 -11.43
N GLN A 373 31.33 -18.99 -11.07
CA GLN A 373 32.09 -18.06 -10.22
C GLN A 373 31.46 -17.88 -8.84
N SER A 374 30.55 -18.77 -8.41
CA SER A 374 29.96 -18.70 -7.06
C SER A 374 31.07 -18.59 -6.01
N PRO A 375 31.11 -17.48 -5.25
CA PRO A 375 32.05 -17.37 -4.14
C PRO A 375 31.58 -18.17 -2.93
N PHE A 376 30.38 -18.76 -2.98
CA PHE A 376 29.77 -19.51 -1.89
C PHE A 376 29.77 -21.03 -2.16
N PRO A 377 29.92 -21.86 -1.12
CA PRO A 377 29.69 -23.29 -1.21
C PRO A 377 28.28 -23.62 -1.71
N GLN A 378 28.13 -24.76 -2.38
CA GLN A 378 26.83 -25.21 -2.87
C GLN A 378 25.84 -25.37 -1.70
N GLY A 379 24.67 -24.74 -1.84
CA GLY A 379 23.62 -24.80 -0.83
C GLY A 379 23.87 -23.95 0.42
N ALA A 380 24.82 -23.01 0.37
CA ALA A 380 25.10 -22.08 1.46
C ALA A 380 23.83 -21.33 1.94
N GLU A 381 23.83 -21.03 3.22
CA GLU A 381 22.86 -20.17 3.89
C GLU A 381 23.62 -19.15 4.72
N LEU A 382 23.12 -17.91 4.74
CA LEU A 382 23.71 -16.83 5.48
C LEU A 382 23.23 -16.82 6.94
N THR A 383 24.12 -16.65 7.91
CA THR A 383 23.74 -16.47 9.33
C THR A 383 23.80 -15.02 9.77
N ALA A 384 22.84 -14.64 10.61
CA ALA A 384 22.76 -13.29 11.18
C ALA A 384 23.49 -13.14 12.53
N ARG A 385 24.29 -14.14 12.94
CA ARG A 385 24.98 -14.12 14.25
C ARG A 385 26.27 -13.30 14.16
N GLY A 386 26.45 -12.36 15.09
CA GLY A 386 27.66 -11.54 15.16
C GLY A 386 27.69 -10.38 14.15
N ASN A 387 26.54 -10.00 13.57
CA ASN A 387 26.49 -8.95 12.57
C ASN A 387 26.97 -7.60 13.12
N ARG A 388 27.95 -7.00 12.44
CA ARG A 388 28.39 -5.62 12.70
C ARG A 388 27.46 -4.66 11.96
N ARG A 389 27.05 -3.60 12.63
CA ARG A 389 26.29 -2.48 12.03
C ARG A 389 27.20 -1.26 11.94
N ILE A 390 27.18 -0.59 10.80
CA ILE A 390 27.88 0.67 10.59
C ILE A 390 26.85 1.71 10.18
N ASP A 391 26.76 2.81 10.91
CA ASP A 391 25.88 3.92 10.53
C ASP A 391 26.47 4.65 9.32
N LEU A 392 25.62 4.92 8.33
CA LEU A 392 25.95 5.65 7.11
C LEU A 392 25.35 7.06 7.16
N GLU A 393 25.92 7.96 6.37
CA GLU A 393 25.30 9.27 6.10
C GLU A 393 23.88 9.12 5.55
N GLY A 394 23.01 10.09 5.87
CA GLY A 394 21.59 9.97 5.58
C GLY A 394 20.84 9.03 6.53
N GLY A 395 21.51 8.47 7.55
CA GLY A 395 20.94 7.68 8.64
C GLY A 395 20.43 6.31 8.21
N TYR A 396 21.12 5.71 7.24
CA TYR A 396 21.02 4.29 6.93
C TYR A 396 22.05 3.50 7.72
N GLN A 397 21.94 2.18 7.73
CA GLN A 397 22.91 1.30 8.35
C GLN A 397 23.40 0.28 7.34
N GLU A 398 24.71 0.12 7.26
CA GLU A 398 25.32 -1.04 6.64
C GLU A 398 25.29 -2.22 7.62
N LEU A 399 24.89 -3.39 7.14
CA LEU A 399 24.85 -4.62 7.92
C LEU A 399 25.83 -5.63 7.33
N HIS A 400 26.86 -5.96 8.10
CA HIS A 400 27.83 -6.98 7.75
C HIS A 400 27.35 -8.32 8.30
N TYR A 401 27.07 -9.24 7.40
CA TYR A 401 26.83 -10.64 7.72
C TYR A 401 28.19 -11.32 7.79
N HIS A 402 28.54 -11.81 8.98
CA HIS A 402 29.81 -12.47 9.22
C HIS A 402 29.70 -13.95 8.86
N GLU A 403 30.35 -14.35 7.79
CA GLU A 403 30.52 -15.77 7.47
C GLU A 403 31.78 -16.03 6.67
N ARG A 404 32.56 -17.01 7.15
CA ARG A 404 33.74 -17.56 6.47
C ARG A 404 33.39 -18.32 5.17
N LEU A 405 32.16 -18.18 4.67
CA LEU A 405 31.64 -18.92 3.52
C LEU A 405 32.22 -18.42 2.20
N SER A 406 32.38 -17.10 2.03
CA SER A 406 32.78 -16.49 0.76
C SER A 406 34.19 -15.88 0.73
N ASN A 407 35.00 -16.11 1.77
CA ASN A 407 36.29 -15.43 2.00
C ASN A 407 36.23 -13.87 2.04
N ARG A 408 35.05 -13.30 1.84
CA ARG A 408 34.73 -11.87 1.88
C ARG A 408 33.42 -11.68 2.64
N PRO A 409 33.31 -10.68 3.52
CA PRO A 409 32.07 -10.30 4.19
C PRO A 409 30.94 -10.05 3.20
N VAL A 410 29.73 -10.46 3.57
CA VAL A 410 28.50 -10.07 2.87
C VAL A 410 27.95 -8.83 3.54
N ILE A 411 27.62 -7.83 2.72
CA ILE A 411 27.25 -6.49 3.17
C ILE A 411 25.89 -6.15 2.61
N ALA A 412 24.90 -5.85 3.45
CA ALA A 412 23.66 -5.23 3.01
C ALA A 412 23.69 -3.72 3.25
N ARG A 413 23.40 -2.95 2.20
CA ARG A 413 23.43 -1.49 2.22
C ARG A 413 22.42 -0.88 1.24
N PRO A 414 22.10 0.43 1.36
CA PRO A 414 21.30 1.14 0.35
C PRO A 414 21.97 1.13 -1.03
N VAL A 415 21.13 1.17 -2.07
CA VAL A 415 21.54 1.27 -3.47
C VAL A 415 21.11 2.64 -4.00
N THR A 416 22.01 3.30 -4.74
CA THR A 416 21.74 4.57 -5.42
C THR A 416 20.72 4.39 -6.54
N SER A 417 19.91 5.40 -6.86
CA SER A 417 18.91 5.31 -7.92
C SER A 417 19.52 5.04 -9.31
N GLU A 418 20.74 5.51 -9.58
CA GLU A 418 21.45 5.25 -10.83
C GLU A 418 21.73 3.75 -10.99
N LEU A 419 22.37 3.14 -9.98
CA LEU A 419 22.60 1.70 -9.95
C LEU A 419 21.28 0.91 -9.94
N SER A 420 20.27 1.36 -9.19
CA SER A 420 18.94 0.74 -9.16
C SER A 420 18.28 0.71 -10.54
N ARG A 421 18.43 1.79 -11.33
CA ARG A 421 17.99 1.85 -12.73
C ARG A 421 18.70 0.83 -13.59
N VAL A 422 20.03 0.77 -13.50
CA VAL A 422 20.83 -0.23 -14.23
C VAL A 422 20.36 -1.65 -13.88
N LEU A 423 20.09 -1.94 -12.61
CA LEU A 423 19.60 -3.25 -12.17
C LEU A 423 18.19 -3.54 -12.69
N ALA A 424 17.29 -2.55 -12.66
CA ALA A 424 15.92 -2.70 -13.12
C ALA A 424 15.81 -2.92 -14.64
N GLU A 425 16.69 -2.27 -15.41
CA GLU A 425 16.72 -2.33 -16.88
C GLU A 425 17.46 -3.57 -17.38
N ASN A 426 18.53 -3.98 -16.69
CA ASN A 426 19.42 -5.04 -17.19
C ASN A 426 19.30 -6.37 -16.46
N TYR A 427 18.71 -6.47 -15.26
CA TYR A 427 18.69 -7.73 -14.49
C TYR A 427 17.29 -8.18 -14.08
N HIS A 428 16.37 -7.25 -13.85
CA HIS A 428 14.99 -7.61 -13.53
C HIS A 428 14.23 -8.05 -14.78
N TYR A 429 13.48 -9.15 -14.70
CA TYR A 429 12.70 -9.74 -15.80
C TYR A 429 11.66 -8.83 -16.48
N LEU A 430 11.48 -7.58 -16.03
CA LEU A 430 10.57 -6.62 -16.65
C LEU A 430 11.32 -5.55 -17.46
N HIS A 431 12.65 -5.50 -17.38
CA HIS A 431 13.53 -4.52 -18.02
C HIS A 431 12.95 -3.10 -17.95
N SER A 432 12.61 -2.67 -16.74
CA SER A 432 11.86 -1.43 -16.54
C SER A 432 12.09 -0.84 -15.16
N TYR A 433 12.68 0.35 -15.13
CA TYR A 433 12.82 1.18 -13.94
C TYR A 433 11.52 1.93 -13.60
N ARG A 434 11.34 2.24 -12.31
CA ARG A 434 10.24 3.08 -11.82
C ARG A 434 10.79 4.45 -11.43
N SER A 435 10.37 5.50 -12.14
CA SER A 435 10.75 6.89 -11.81
C SER A 435 10.27 7.32 -10.41
N ASP A 436 9.26 6.65 -9.88
CA ASP A 436 8.72 6.83 -8.54
C ASP A 436 9.36 5.89 -7.48
N GLU A 437 10.55 5.35 -7.76
CA GLU A 437 11.35 4.64 -6.75
C GLU A 437 11.68 5.57 -5.57
N MET A 438 11.41 5.07 -4.37
CA MET A 438 11.71 5.77 -3.13
C MET A 438 13.07 5.40 -2.56
N GLN A 439 13.37 4.09 -2.53
CA GLN A 439 14.65 3.58 -2.04
C GLN A 439 14.86 2.14 -2.51
N ALA A 440 16.11 1.81 -2.80
CA ALA A 440 16.54 0.45 -3.09
C ALA A 440 17.64 -0.03 -2.11
N PHE A 441 17.78 -1.34 -1.98
CA PHE A 441 18.79 -1.98 -1.15
C PHE A 441 19.37 -3.18 -1.87
N GLY A 442 20.61 -3.52 -1.55
CA GLY A 442 21.29 -4.66 -2.14
C GLY A 442 22.19 -5.39 -1.16
N MET A 443 22.51 -6.64 -1.50
CA MET A 443 23.56 -7.43 -0.87
C MET A 443 24.79 -7.49 -1.76
N PHE A 444 25.93 -7.20 -1.17
CA PHE A 444 27.22 -7.08 -1.82
C PHE A 444 28.20 -8.05 -1.18
N LEU A 445 29.19 -8.48 -1.95
CA LEU A 445 30.44 -8.98 -1.38
C LEU A 445 31.35 -7.79 -1.17
N GLU A 446 32.08 -7.76 -0.06
CA GLU A 446 33.04 -6.70 0.22
C GLU A 446 33.99 -6.46 -0.97
N GLY A 447 34.16 -5.19 -1.34
CA GLY A 447 34.96 -4.77 -2.49
C GLY A 447 34.30 -4.92 -3.86
N GLN A 448 33.05 -5.37 -3.95
CA GLN A 448 32.28 -5.38 -5.21
C GLN A 448 31.37 -4.15 -5.32
N GLU A 449 31.32 -3.54 -6.51
CA GLU A 449 30.44 -2.40 -6.79
C GLU A 449 29.00 -2.81 -7.07
N LEU A 450 28.80 -4.05 -7.50
CA LEU A 450 27.57 -4.61 -8.02
C LEU A 450 26.95 -5.58 -6.99
N PRO A 451 25.67 -5.40 -6.59
CA PRO A 451 25.04 -6.29 -5.62
C PRO A 451 24.60 -7.62 -6.24
N PHE A 452 24.86 -8.74 -5.58
CA PHE A 452 24.37 -10.04 -6.03
C PHE A 452 22.90 -10.30 -5.68
N ALA A 453 22.26 -9.41 -4.91
CA ALA A 453 20.82 -9.39 -4.73
C ALA A 453 20.32 -7.97 -4.48
N TRP A 454 19.12 -7.64 -4.96
CA TRP A 454 18.59 -6.28 -4.94
C TRP A 454 17.07 -6.26 -4.79
N VAL A 455 16.57 -5.21 -4.13
CA VAL A 455 15.15 -4.93 -3.95
C VAL A 455 14.88 -3.44 -4.00
N SER A 456 13.76 -3.01 -4.61
CA SER A 456 13.34 -1.61 -4.63
C SER A 456 11.90 -1.39 -4.16
N TYR A 457 11.68 -0.23 -3.55
CA TYR A 457 10.40 0.20 -2.97
C TYR A 457 9.92 1.50 -3.61
N SER A 458 8.62 1.58 -3.87
CA SER A 458 7.92 2.77 -4.36
C SER A 458 6.66 3.04 -3.55
N ALA A 459 6.04 4.20 -3.78
CA ALA A 459 4.69 4.45 -3.31
C ALA A 459 3.68 3.49 -3.97
N LEU A 460 2.62 3.15 -3.23
CA LEU A 460 1.55 2.30 -3.74
C LEU A 460 0.66 3.09 -4.72
N ASP A 461 0.79 2.82 -6.02
CA ASP A 461 0.12 3.60 -7.08
C ASP A 461 -1.16 2.96 -7.64
N ARG A 462 -1.48 1.72 -7.24
CA ARG A 462 -2.60 0.94 -7.80
C ARG A 462 -3.87 1.04 -6.96
N ASP A 463 -4.93 1.61 -7.53
CA ASP A 463 -6.20 1.83 -6.82
C ASP A 463 -6.82 0.52 -6.32
N TYR A 464 -6.78 -0.56 -7.11
CA TYR A 464 -7.28 -1.87 -6.64
C TYR A 464 -6.54 -2.40 -5.41
N LYS A 465 -5.24 -2.08 -5.24
CA LYS A 465 -4.47 -2.44 -4.03
C LYS A 465 -4.90 -1.58 -2.86
N LYS A 466 -5.08 -0.27 -3.10
CA LYS A 466 -5.56 0.68 -2.08
C LYS A 466 -6.95 0.30 -1.56
N GLU A 467 -7.84 -0.13 -2.45
CA GLU A 467 -9.18 -0.62 -2.11
C GLU A 467 -9.14 -1.91 -1.29
N LEU A 468 -8.31 -2.89 -1.70
CA LEU A 468 -8.15 -4.12 -0.94
C LEU A 468 -7.60 -3.85 0.47
N LEU A 469 -6.61 -2.95 0.59
CA LEU A 469 -6.11 -2.51 1.89
C LEU A 469 -7.20 -1.81 2.71
N GLY A 470 -8.01 -0.96 2.07
CA GLY A 470 -9.16 -0.31 2.68
C GLY A 470 -10.17 -1.29 3.26
N TYR A 471 -10.49 -2.36 2.52
CA TYR A 471 -11.33 -3.46 3.00
C TYR A 471 -10.77 -4.12 4.27
N TYR A 472 -9.46 -4.34 4.31
CA TYR A 472 -8.79 -4.89 5.50
C TYR A 472 -8.63 -3.89 6.66
N GLY A 473 -9.04 -2.64 6.50
CA GLY A 473 -8.86 -1.63 7.53
C GLY A 473 -7.44 -1.04 7.56
N VAL A 474 -6.71 -1.08 6.45
CA VAL A 474 -5.33 -0.58 6.32
C VAL A 474 -5.29 0.67 5.45
N GLU A 475 -4.63 1.71 5.95
CA GLU A 475 -4.46 2.97 5.24
C GLU A 475 -3.37 2.86 4.17
N SER A 476 -3.81 2.83 2.91
CA SER A 476 -2.95 2.51 1.78
C SER A 476 -1.79 3.48 1.55
N HIS A 477 -1.92 4.76 1.94
CA HIS A 477 -0.84 5.75 1.85
C HIS A 477 0.29 5.52 2.85
N ASN A 478 0.06 4.69 3.85
CA ASN A 478 1.07 4.23 4.81
C ASN A 478 1.59 2.82 4.48
N VAL A 479 1.35 2.32 3.27
CA VAL A 479 1.88 1.05 2.77
C VAL A 479 2.78 1.29 1.56
N LEU A 480 3.94 0.66 1.55
CA LEU A 480 4.88 0.73 0.44
C LEU A 480 4.67 -0.43 -0.52
N GLU A 481 4.92 -0.20 -1.80
CA GLU A 481 4.99 -1.27 -2.79
C GLU A 481 6.45 -1.69 -2.98
N MET A 482 6.74 -2.98 -2.83
CA MET A 482 8.01 -3.55 -3.28
C MET A 482 7.88 -3.89 -4.76
N THR A 483 8.61 -3.19 -5.61
CA THR A 483 8.30 -3.14 -7.04
C THR A 483 9.20 -3.99 -7.90
N ARG A 484 10.43 -4.20 -7.44
CA ARG A 484 11.45 -5.00 -8.12
C ARG A 484 12.22 -5.79 -7.09
N ALA A 485 12.58 -7.00 -7.46
CA ALA A 485 13.44 -7.86 -6.66
C ALA A 485 14.20 -8.80 -7.60
N TRP A 486 15.47 -9.00 -7.32
CA TRP A 486 16.33 -9.88 -8.10
C TRP A 486 17.44 -10.47 -7.22
N SER A 487 17.87 -11.69 -7.53
CA SER A 487 18.99 -12.37 -6.88
C SER A 487 19.77 -13.15 -7.93
N ALA A 488 21.10 -13.15 -7.78
CA ALA A 488 21.95 -14.05 -8.52
C ALA A 488 21.59 -15.51 -8.20
N ILE A 489 21.69 -16.37 -9.21
CA ILE A 489 21.33 -17.80 -9.11
C ILE A 489 22.22 -18.54 -8.11
N TRP A 490 23.49 -18.14 -8.04
CA TRP A 490 24.50 -18.72 -7.14
C TRP A 490 24.44 -18.17 -5.71
N ALA A 491 23.57 -17.20 -5.43
CA ALA A 491 23.47 -16.62 -4.11
C ALA A 491 23.01 -17.66 -3.06
N PRO A 492 23.42 -17.51 -1.78
CA PRO A 492 22.94 -18.34 -0.68
C PRO A 492 21.40 -18.42 -0.64
N LYS A 493 20.84 -19.57 -0.25
CA LYS A 493 19.39 -19.86 -0.37
C LYS A 493 18.49 -18.85 0.33
N ASN A 494 18.94 -18.29 1.45
CA ASN A 494 18.17 -17.34 2.27
C ASN A 494 18.48 -15.85 1.99
N THR A 495 19.27 -15.55 0.94
CA THR A 495 19.68 -14.20 0.55
C THR A 495 18.50 -13.23 0.49
N MET A 496 17.46 -13.55 -0.29
CA MET A 496 16.33 -12.65 -0.47
C MET A 496 15.51 -12.45 0.80
N SER A 497 15.30 -13.50 1.61
CA SER A 497 14.59 -13.38 2.88
C SER A 497 15.34 -12.49 3.88
N LEU A 498 16.67 -12.59 3.92
CA LEU A 498 17.52 -11.72 4.73
C LEU A 498 17.56 -10.29 4.19
N LEU A 499 17.59 -10.10 2.87
CA LEU A 499 17.54 -8.77 2.26
C LEU A 499 16.21 -8.09 2.56
N PHE A 500 15.08 -8.81 2.46
CA PHE A 500 13.77 -8.30 2.86
C PHE A 500 13.70 -7.95 4.35
N HIS A 501 14.35 -8.75 5.21
CA HIS A 501 14.44 -8.45 6.63
C HIS A 501 15.27 -7.19 6.89
N TYR A 502 16.41 -7.03 6.23
CA TYR A 502 17.24 -5.83 6.34
C TYR A 502 16.51 -4.58 5.83
N SER A 503 15.98 -4.64 4.60
CA SER A 503 15.35 -3.50 3.94
C SER A 503 14.10 -3.01 4.67
N ARG A 504 13.26 -3.91 5.23
CA ARG A 504 12.09 -3.48 6.02
C ARG A 504 12.49 -2.69 7.25
N HIS A 505 13.61 -3.04 7.91
CA HIS A 505 14.12 -2.28 9.05
C HIS A 505 14.58 -0.88 8.62
N GLN A 506 15.33 -0.79 7.53
CA GLN A 506 15.76 0.50 6.96
C GLN A 506 14.58 1.37 6.51
N MET A 507 13.56 0.78 5.88
CA MET A 507 12.36 1.51 5.45
C MET A 507 11.55 2.05 6.62
N LYS A 508 11.49 1.34 7.77
CA LYS A 508 10.87 1.88 8.99
C LYS A 508 11.62 3.11 9.51
N GLU A 509 12.95 3.09 9.50
CA GLU A 509 13.75 4.25 9.94
C GLU A 509 13.58 5.44 8.97
N LEU A 510 13.60 5.20 7.67
CA LEU A 510 13.30 6.22 6.67
C LEU A 510 11.91 6.83 6.87
N TRP A 511 10.90 5.98 7.13
CA TRP A 511 9.55 6.45 7.36
C TRP A 511 9.41 7.26 8.67
N ARG A 512 10.17 6.90 9.72
CA ARG A 512 10.26 7.72 10.94
C ARG A 512 10.81 9.12 10.66
N LYS A 513 11.77 9.26 9.74
CA LYS A 513 12.24 10.59 9.31
C LYS A 513 11.15 11.35 8.57
N LYS A 514 10.40 10.71 7.66
CA LYS A 514 9.23 11.31 7.01
C LYS A 514 8.17 11.79 8.01
N LEU A 515 7.91 11.01 9.05
CA LEU A 515 7.04 11.40 10.16
C LEU A 515 7.52 12.65 10.90
N ARG A 516 8.80 12.71 11.25
CA ARG A 516 9.42 13.88 11.91
C ARG A 516 9.39 15.12 11.01
N ALA A 517 9.66 14.93 9.71
CA ALA A 517 9.59 15.95 8.67
C ALA A 517 8.15 16.28 8.22
N LEU A 518 7.13 15.68 8.85
CA LEU A 518 5.72 15.90 8.56
C LEU A 518 5.26 15.51 7.15
N GLN A 519 6.06 14.74 6.41
CA GLN A 519 5.80 14.20 5.08
C GLN A 519 4.97 12.89 5.11
N ALA A 520 4.72 12.35 6.30
CA ALA A 520 3.78 11.26 6.56
C ALA A 520 2.88 11.62 7.73
N ASP A 521 1.66 11.09 7.76
CA ASP A 521 0.71 11.28 8.85
C ASP A 521 0.89 10.22 9.95
N LYS A 522 1.23 8.98 9.58
CA LYS A 522 1.33 7.83 10.50
C LYS A 522 2.56 6.95 10.23
N PRO A 523 2.91 6.04 11.16
CA PRO A 523 3.95 5.05 10.94
C PRO A 523 3.65 4.16 9.73
N LEU A 524 4.72 3.67 9.10
CA LEU A 524 4.62 2.70 8.02
C LEU A 524 3.85 1.47 8.52
N SER A 525 2.78 1.13 7.81
CA SER A 525 1.86 0.05 8.17
C SER A 525 2.32 -1.30 7.63
N GLY A 526 2.92 -1.31 6.44
CA GLY A 526 3.36 -2.55 5.82
C GLY A 526 4.02 -2.39 4.45
N ILE A 527 4.28 -3.53 3.82
CA ILE A 527 4.84 -3.67 2.48
C ILE A 527 3.92 -4.60 1.67
N TYR A 528 3.58 -4.17 0.47
CA TYR A 528 2.75 -4.90 -0.48
C TYR A 528 3.61 -5.31 -1.69
N THR A 529 3.41 -6.51 -2.21
CA THR A 529 4.05 -6.95 -3.47
C THR A 529 3.14 -7.90 -4.26
N THR A 530 3.53 -8.23 -5.48
CA THR A 530 2.82 -9.15 -6.36
C THR A 530 3.78 -10.23 -6.85
N VAL A 531 3.35 -11.49 -6.85
CA VAL A 531 4.13 -12.62 -7.36
C VAL A 531 3.41 -13.29 -8.54
N ASN A 532 4.15 -13.58 -9.61
CA ASN A 532 3.64 -14.34 -10.74
C ASN A 532 4.17 -15.78 -10.71
N PRO A 533 3.40 -16.78 -10.25
CA PRO A 533 3.86 -18.16 -10.22
C PRO A 533 4.17 -18.73 -11.62
N ASN A 534 3.57 -18.17 -12.67
CA ASN A 534 3.80 -18.60 -14.05
C ASN A 534 5.16 -18.17 -14.62
N LEU A 535 5.88 -17.27 -13.94
CA LEU A 535 7.24 -16.84 -14.31
C LEU A 535 8.29 -17.47 -13.38
N ASN A 536 8.00 -18.69 -12.91
CA ASN A 536 8.87 -19.48 -12.04
C ASN A 536 9.13 -18.93 -10.63
N PHE A 537 8.36 -17.95 -10.17
CA PHE A 537 8.43 -17.48 -8.79
C PHE A 537 7.59 -18.35 -7.85
N THR A 538 8.23 -19.05 -6.91
CA THR A 538 7.53 -19.88 -5.91
C THR A 538 6.98 -19.08 -4.73
N GLY A 539 7.46 -17.84 -4.54
CA GLY A 539 7.10 -17.00 -3.41
C GLY A 539 7.71 -17.40 -2.06
N SER A 540 8.56 -18.43 -2.02
CA SER A 540 9.14 -18.96 -0.77
C SER A 540 9.88 -17.90 0.04
N SER A 541 10.66 -17.04 -0.61
CA SER A 541 11.39 -15.96 0.08
C SER A 541 10.47 -14.92 0.73
N PHE A 542 9.28 -14.69 0.16
CA PHE A 542 8.26 -13.81 0.73
C PHE A 542 7.60 -14.44 1.94
N LEU A 543 7.22 -15.72 1.86
CA LEU A 543 6.68 -16.47 2.99
C LEU A 543 7.68 -16.51 4.15
N GLY A 544 8.95 -16.78 3.87
CA GLY A 544 10.04 -16.72 4.85
C GLY A 544 10.28 -15.33 5.45
N ALA A 545 9.85 -14.27 4.75
CA ALA A 545 9.88 -12.89 5.21
C ALA A 545 8.53 -12.41 5.81
N SER A 546 7.65 -13.34 6.17
CA SER A 546 6.35 -13.10 6.83
C SER A 546 5.28 -12.42 5.96
N PHE A 547 5.44 -12.42 4.64
CA PHE A 547 4.34 -12.03 3.75
C PHE A 547 3.27 -13.11 3.72
N ILE A 548 2.01 -12.68 3.66
CA ILE A 548 0.85 -13.53 3.46
C ILE A 548 0.18 -13.21 2.12
N PRO A 549 -0.37 -14.19 1.40
CA PRO A 549 -1.21 -13.89 0.24
C PRO A 549 -2.51 -13.23 0.73
N VAL A 550 -3.00 -12.22 0.04
CA VAL A 550 -4.22 -11.46 0.40
C VAL A 550 -5.21 -11.35 -0.75
N GLY A 551 -4.79 -11.60 -1.98
CA GLY A 551 -5.70 -11.56 -3.11
C GLY A 551 -5.10 -12.18 -4.36
N LEU A 552 -5.98 -12.39 -5.32
CA LEU A 552 -5.68 -12.97 -6.62
C LEU A 552 -6.19 -12.00 -7.68
N ARG A 553 -5.38 -11.66 -8.68
CA ARG A 553 -5.84 -10.83 -9.81
C ARG A 553 -5.45 -11.46 -11.14
N PRO A 554 -6.23 -11.28 -12.22
CA PRO A 554 -5.81 -11.77 -13.52
C PRO A 554 -4.47 -11.13 -13.91
N ALA A 555 -3.55 -11.96 -14.41
CA ALA A 555 -2.31 -11.45 -14.97
C ALA A 555 -2.62 -10.85 -16.35
N GLY A 556 -2.40 -9.56 -16.51
CA GLY A 556 -2.53 -8.88 -17.80
C GLY A 556 -1.16 -8.47 -18.31
N LEU A 557 -0.80 -8.95 -19.49
CA LEU A 557 0.39 -8.53 -20.23
C LEU A 557 -0.03 -7.82 -21.51
N GLN A 558 0.77 -6.83 -21.91
CA GLN A 558 0.66 -6.16 -23.19
C GLN A 558 1.94 -6.45 -23.98
N PHE A 559 1.84 -6.46 -25.30
CA PHE A 559 2.93 -6.87 -26.18
C PHE A 559 3.07 -5.86 -27.31
N SER A 560 4.30 -5.59 -27.74
CA SER A 560 4.56 -5.02 -29.06
C SER A 560 5.41 -5.98 -29.88
N PHE A 561 5.30 -5.88 -31.21
CA PHE A 561 6.00 -6.77 -32.12
C PHE A 561 7.43 -6.27 -32.35
N ASP A 562 8.41 -7.13 -32.15
CA ASP A 562 9.83 -6.77 -32.17
C ASP A 562 10.69 -8.02 -32.46
N HIS A 563 11.58 -7.93 -33.45
CA HIS A 563 12.42 -9.04 -33.92
C HIS A 563 11.64 -10.33 -34.27
N GLY A 564 10.50 -10.18 -34.97
CA GLY A 564 9.71 -11.32 -35.44
C GLY A 564 8.83 -11.99 -34.38
N ILE A 565 8.84 -11.48 -33.14
CA ILE A 565 8.07 -12.02 -32.02
C ILE A 565 7.32 -10.94 -31.26
N TRP A 566 6.32 -11.36 -30.48
CA TRP A 566 5.63 -10.48 -29.53
C TRP A 566 6.39 -10.40 -28.21
N VAL A 567 6.75 -9.20 -27.77
CA VAL A 567 7.53 -9.00 -26.54
C VAL A 567 6.75 -8.21 -25.51
N ALA A 568 6.76 -8.72 -24.28
CA ALA A 568 6.00 -8.16 -23.19
C ALA A 568 6.46 -6.74 -22.83
N LYS A 569 5.49 -5.88 -22.59
CA LYS A 569 5.66 -4.49 -22.18
C LYS A 569 4.90 -4.27 -20.89
N THR A 570 5.51 -3.52 -19.97
CA THR A 570 4.79 -2.95 -18.84
C THR A 570 3.72 -1.97 -19.33
N ARG A 571 2.70 -1.66 -18.49
CA ARG A 571 1.67 -0.66 -18.82
C ARG A 571 2.24 0.68 -19.31
N ARG A 572 3.37 1.12 -18.72
CA ARG A 572 4.01 2.41 -19.07
C ARG A 572 4.66 2.31 -20.46
N GLN A 573 5.47 1.27 -20.69
CA GLN A 573 6.08 0.99 -21.99
C GLN A 573 5.04 0.78 -23.10
N ALA A 574 3.94 0.08 -22.82
CA ALA A 574 2.87 -0.15 -23.79
C ALA A 574 2.19 1.17 -24.20
N LYS A 575 1.96 2.08 -23.25
CA LYS A 575 1.41 3.42 -23.54
C LYS A 575 2.36 4.25 -24.40
N GLU A 576 3.66 4.19 -24.10
CA GLU A 576 4.70 4.89 -24.89
C GLU A 576 4.81 4.31 -26.32
N ALA A 577 4.74 2.99 -26.45
CA ALA A 577 4.75 2.29 -27.74
C ALA A 577 3.51 2.63 -28.58
N GLU A 578 2.32 2.62 -27.97
CA GLU A 578 1.07 3.04 -28.62
C GLU A 578 1.14 4.50 -29.10
N GLN A 579 1.74 5.40 -28.31
CA GLN A 579 1.98 6.79 -28.71
C GLN A 579 2.95 6.93 -29.90
N ARG A 580 3.86 5.97 -30.09
CA ARG A 580 4.74 5.88 -31.26
C ARG A 580 4.07 5.21 -32.47
N GLY A 581 2.82 4.75 -32.34
CA GLY A 581 2.08 4.06 -33.40
C GLY A 581 2.44 2.57 -33.53
N GLU A 582 3.11 1.98 -32.54
CA GLU A 582 3.36 0.53 -32.51
C GLU A 582 2.07 -0.25 -32.25
N GLU A 583 1.92 -1.41 -32.91
CA GLU A 583 0.80 -2.32 -32.65
C GLU A 583 0.93 -2.91 -31.24
N ILE A 584 -0.14 -2.77 -30.44
CA ILE A 584 -0.21 -3.34 -29.09
C ILE A 584 -1.23 -4.49 -29.05
N LYS A 585 -0.73 -5.66 -28.65
CA LYS A 585 -1.53 -6.87 -28.44
C LYS A 585 -1.69 -7.16 -26.95
N LYS A 586 -2.81 -7.74 -26.54
CA LYS A 586 -3.01 -8.28 -25.18
C LYS A 586 -2.66 -9.77 -25.15
N ASN A 587 -2.52 -10.34 -23.95
CA ASN A 587 -2.30 -11.78 -23.81
C ASN A 587 -3.40 -12.59 -24.53
N ALA A 588 -2.98 -13.56 -25.33
CA ALA A 588 -3.86 -14.53 -25.97
C ALA A 588 -3.90 -15.84 -25.17
N LEU A 589 -2.84 -16.14 -24.42
CA LEU A 589 -2.83 -17.24 -23.48
C LEU A 589 -3.49 -16.80 -22.16
N PRO A 590 -4.51 -17.54 -21.67
CA PRO A 590 -5.02 -17.38 -20.31
C PRO A 590 -3.92 -17.58 -19.26
N LEU A 591 -3.84 -16.69 -18.29
CA LEU A 591 -2.88 -16.74 -17.19
C LEU A 591 -3.58 -17.06 -15.87
N LEU A 592 -2.94 -17.88 -15.06
CA LEU A 592 -3.32 -17.98 -13.65
C LEU A 592 -3.14 -16.62 -12.96
N PRO A 593 -3.93 -16.34 -11.91
CA PRO A 593 -3.90 -15.04 -11.28
C PRO A 593 -2.55 -14.79 -10.63
N LEU A 594 -2.16 -13.52 -10.63
CA LEU A 594 -1.07 -13.01 -9.83
C LEU A 594 -1.47 -13.03 -8.36
N ASN A 595 -0.52 -13.43 -7.53
CA ASN A 595 -0.69 -13.53 -6.09
C ASN A 595 -0.29 -12.21 -5.48
N GLU A 596 -1.26 -11.51 -4.91
CA GLU A 596 -1.00 -10.31 -4.15
C GLU A 596 -0.58 -10.68 -2.73
N MET A 597 0.55 -10.14 -2.29
CA MET A 597 1.22 -10.48 -1.05
C MET A 597 1.32 -9.23 -0.16
N LEU A 598 1.02 -9.39 1.12
CA LEU A 598 1.06 -8.32 2.12
C LEU A 598 1.87 -8.76 3.33
N MET A 599 2.71 -7.86 3.82
CA MET A 599 3.34 -7.95 5.14
C MET A 599 2.97 -6.68 5.92
N LEU A 600 2.35 -6.84 7.08
CA LEU A 600 2.04 -5.75 8.00
C LEU A 600 2.99 -5.77 9.20
N PHE A 601 3.26 -4.60 9.76
CA PHE A 601 4.02 -4.49 11.00
C PHE A 601 3.16 -4.72 12.25
N ASP A 602 1.83 -4.65 12.11
CA ASP A 602 0.89 -5.11 13.11
C ASP A 602 0.62 -6.61 12.93
N ALA A 603 1.25 -7.42 13.78
CA ALA A 603 1.13 -8.88 13.72
C ALA A 603 -0.29 -9.39 14.00
N ARG A 604 -1.05 -8.70 14.86
CA ARG A 604 -2.44 -9.10 15.18
C ARG A 604 -3.34 -8.86 13.98
N LEU A 605 -3.21 -7.68 13.36
CA LEU A 605 -3.96 -7.36 12.15
C LEU A 605 -3.60 -8.31 11.00
N GLN A 606 -2.32 -8.64 10.84
CA GLN A 606 -1.88 -9.61 9.84
C GLN A 606 -2.49 -10.99 10.08
N GLU A 607 -2.49 -11.48 11.32
CA GLU A 607 -3.08 -12.78 11.67
C GLU A 607 -4.59 -12.80 11.40
N GLN A 608 -5.30 -11.73 11.75
CA GLN A 608 -6.72 -11.60 11.44
C GLN A 608 -7.00 -11.63 9.93
N ILE A 609 -6.17 -10.97 9.11
CA ILE A 609 -6.28 -11.02 7.64
C ILE A 609 -5.93 -12.42 7.11
N ALA A 610 -4.94 -13.09 7.71
CA ALA A 610 -4.53 -14.43 7.31
C ALA A 610 -5.63 -15.49 7.52
N GLN A 611 -6.54 -15.26 8.47
CA GLN A 611 -7.71 -16.11 8.71
C GLN A 611 -8.86 -15.87 7.72
N GLN A 612 -8.79 -14.83 6.89
CA GLN A 612 -9.80 -14.53 5.88
C GLN A 612 -9.55 -15.28 4.56
N PRO A 613 -10.61 -15.49 3.75
CA PRO A 613 -10.49 -15.94 2.36
C PRO A 613 -9.59 -15.03 1.53
N LEU A 614 -9.06 -15.57 0.42
CA LEU A 614 -8.38 -14.78 -0.60
C LEU A 614 -9.42 -14.15 -1.53
N HIS A 615 -9.33 -12.86 -1.79
CA HIS A 615 -10.28 -12.19 -2.68
C HIS A 615 -9.76 -12.14 -4.11
N SER A 616 -10.65 -12.42 -5.07
CA SER A 616 -10.41 -12.11 -6.47
C SER A 616 -10.53 -10.61 -6.69
N ILE A 617 -9.61 -10.04 -7.46
CA ILE A 617 -9.51 -8.62 -7.76
C ILE A 617 -9.75 -8.45 -9.27
N SER A 618 -10.75 -7.66 -9.66
CA SER A 618 -10.93 -7.27 -11.07
C SER A 618 -10.50 -5.82 -11.31
N PRO A 619 -9.37 -5.59 -11.99
CA PRO A 619 -8.89 -4.23 -12.28
C PRO A 619 -9.88 -3.35 -13.08
N THR A 620 -10.83 -3.95 -13.82
CA THR A 620 -11.84 -3.21 -14.59
C THR A 620 -13.01 -2.74 -13.74
N LEU A 621 -13.46 -3.53 -12.75
CA LEU A 621 -14.45 -3.07 -11.78
C LEU A 621 -13.92 -1.88 -10.97
N TYR A 622 -12.65 -1.91 -10.57
CA TYR A 622 -12.01 -0.79 -9.85
C TYR A 622 -11.84 0.51 -10.67
N LYS A 623 -12.10 0.50 -11.99
CA LYS A 623 -12.09 1.69 -12.85
C LYS A 623 -13.47 2.30 -13.08
N HIS A 624 -14.53 1.51 -12.97
CA HIS A 624 -15.92 1.90 -13.25
C HIS A 624 -16.80 1.94 -11.99
N VAL A 625 -16.23 1.57 -10.85
CA VAL A 625 -16.75 1.71 -9.49
C VAL A 625 -15.86 2.71 -8.78
#